data_AF-A0A1E3JXY3-F1
#
_entry.id   AF-A0A1E3JXY3-F1
#
_cell.length_a   1.000
_cell.length_b   1.000
_cell.length_c   1.000
_cell.angle_alpha   90.00
_cell.angle_beta   90.00
_cell.angle_gamma   90.00
#
_symmetry.space_group_name_H-M   'P 1'
#
loop_
_entity.id
_entity.type
_entity.pdbx_description
1 polymer ?
#
loop_
_entity_poly.entity_id
_entity_poly.type
_entity_poly.pdbx_seq_one_letter_code
_entity_poly.pdbx_strand_id
1 'polypeptide(L)'
;MSKKYHQKSFTAEEKRKAIHTYEGKIHYSARYSGEFPRLFVDPMVEALWTLADRLFVASDTEWEYRHVIVPKPLVRFIPPGVCAEEVWRGIGIKQSPGWEMYMRHEPHVLLFRRPKNYDQLHRPFSQTLAARQLNIATTKPRALAEPTK
;
A
#
# COMPACT_ATOMS: atom_id res chain seq x y z
N MET A 1 -2.43 -33.00 6.53
CA MET A 1 -1.24 -33.06 5.65
C MET A 1 -1.00 -31.68 5.05
N SER A 2 -0.01 -30.92 5.55
CA SER A 2 0.26 -29.57 5.05
C SER A 2 1.01 -29.66 3.72
N LYS A 3 0.36 -29.24 2.62
CA LYS A 3 0.98 -29.22 1.28
C LYS A 3 2.13 -28.20 1.30
N LYS A 4 3.37 -28.68 1.41
CA LYS A 4 4.56 -27.85 1.20
C LYS A 4 4.51 -27.34 -0.24
N TYR A 5 4.23 -26.05 -0.41
CA TYR A 5 4.31 -25.40 -1.71
C TYR A 5 5.77 -25.43 -2.16
N HIS A 6 6.11 -26.39 -3.02
CA HIS A 6 7.42 -26.44 -3.66
C HIS A 6 7.48 -25.30 -4.66
N GLN A 7 8.28 -24.28 -4.37
CA GLN A 7 8.42 -23.11 -5.22
C GLN A 7 9.27 -23.51 -6.42
N LYS A 8 8.62 -23.89 -7.53
CA LYS A 8 9.32 -24.22 -8.79
C LYS A 8 10.14 -23.00 -9.24
N SER A 9 11.38 -23.23 -9.65
CA SER A 9 12.20 -22.22 -10.32
C SER A 9 11.47 -21.75 -11.58
N PHE A 10 11.40 -20.44 -11.78
CA PHE A 10 10.78 -19.80 -12.93
C PHE A 10 11.79 -18.91 -13.64
N THR A 11 11.67 -18.79 -14.95
CA THR A 11 12.47 -17.87 -15.74
C THR A 11 11.94 -16.44 -15.61
N ALA A 12 12.81 -15.45 -15.86
CA ALA A 12 12.41 -14.05 -15.88
C ALA A 12 11.32 -13.79 -16.95
N GLU A 13 11.37 -14.50 -18.07
CA GLU A 13 10.40 -14.35 -19.15
C GLU A 13 9.01 -14.85 -18.77
N GLU A 14 8.93 -16.02 -18.13
CA GLU A 14 7.67 -16.56 -17.61
C GLU A 14 7.04 -15.60 -16.58
N LYS A 15 7.87 -15.03 -15.69
CA LYS A 15 7.42 -14.03 -14.73
C LYS A 15 6.87 -12.79 -15.44
N ARG A 16 7.59 -12.23 -16.43
CA ARG A 16 7.14 -11.06 -17.19
C ARG A 16 5.80 -11.31 -17.90
N LYS A 17 5.68 -12.45 -18.60
CA LYS A 17 4.46 -12.83 -19.31
C LYS A 17 3.28 -13.00 -18.35
N ALA A 18 3.49 -13.65 -17.21
CA ALA A 18 2.47 -13.81 -16.19
C ALA A 18 2.01 -12.45 -15.63
N ILE A 19 2.95 -11.55 -15.30
CA ILE A 19 2.61 -10.20 -14.82
C ILE A 19 1.77 -9.47 -15.86
N HIS A 20 2.20 -9.42 -17.12
CA HIS A 20 1.44 -8.76 -18.19
C HIS A 20 0.01 -9.32 -18.34
N THR A 21 -0.15 -10.63 -18.16
CA THR A 21 -1.45 -11.30 -18.33
C THR A 21 -2.40 -11.08 -17.14
N TYR A 22 -1.85 -10.97 -15.92
CA TYR A 22 -2.62 -11.02 -14.68
C TYR A 22 -2.58 -9.73 -13.87
N GLU A 23 -1.76 -8.72 -14.21
CA GLU A 23 -1.65 -7.47 -13.45
C GLU A 23 -3.01 -6.76 -13.33
N GLY A 24 -3.81 -6.74 -14.40
CA GLY A 24 -5.15 -6.15 -14.41
C GLY A 24 -6.20 -6.96 -13.64
N LYS A 25 -5.86 -8.17 -13.18
CA LYS A 25 -6.72 -9.06 -12.39
C LYS A 25 -6.38 -9.03 -10.90
N ILE A 26 -5.40 -8.22 -10.49
CA ILE A 26 -5.08 -8.01 -9.08
C ILE A 26 -6.20 -7.16 -8.47
N HIS A 27 -6.82 -7.66 -7.41
CA HIS A 27 -7.91 -6.96 -6.73
C HIS A 27 -7.39 -6.23 -5.49
N TYR A 28 -7.76 -4.97 -5.36
CA TYR A 28 -7.37 -4.10 -4.25
C TYR A 28 -8.62 -3.78 -3.41
N SER A 29 -8.57 -4.02 -2.11
CA SER A 29 -9.67 -3.64 -1.23
C SER A 29 -9.76 -2.13 -1.04
N ALA A 30 -10.91 -1.67 -0.54
CA ALA A 30 -11.00 -0.34 0.07
C ALA A 30 -9.95 -0.21 1.19
N ARG A 31 -9.46 1.01 1.41
CA ARG A 31 -8.67 1.32 2.61
C ARG A 31 -9.60 1.37 3.81
N TYR A 32 -9.15 0.89 4.95
CA TYR A 32 -9.88 0.99 6.20
C TYR A 32 -8.95 1.34 7.35
N SER A 33 -9.49 2.01 8.36
CA SER A 33 -8.75 2.39 9.56
C SER A 33 -9.72 2.49 10.72
N GLY A 34 -9.34 1.99 11.91
CA GLY A 34 -10.15 2.07 13.13
C GLY A 34 -11.32 1.10 13.17
N GLU A 35 -12.18 1.06 12.14
CA GLU A 35 -13.30 0.13 12.03
C GLU A 35 -13.10 -0.82 10.84
N PHE A 36 -13.12 -2.13 11.11
CA PHE A 36 -13.08 -3.13 10.06
C PHE A 36 -14.38 -3.02 9.23
N PRO A 37 -14.32 -2.90 7.89
CA PRO A 37 -15.53 -2.79 7.10
C PRO A 37 -16.30 -4.11 7.17
N ARG A 38 -17.47 -4.10 7.83
CA ARG A 38 -18.42 -5.24 7.94
C ARG A 38 -18.92 -5.79 6.59
N LEU A 39 -18.40 -5.30 5.46
CA LEU A 39 -18.97 -5.54 4.13
C LEU A 39 -18.27 -6.64 3.34
N PHE A 40 -17.08 -7.13 3.76
CA PHE A 40 -16.35 -8.17 3.01
C PHE A 40 -15.49 -9.06 3.91
N VAL A 41 -16.14 -9.95 4.64
CA VAL A 41 -15.49 -10.86 5.58
C VAL A 41 -16.16 -12.23 5.51
N ASP A 42 -15.37 -13.23 5.13
CA ASP A 42 -15.73 -14.63 5.23
C ASP A 42 -16.16 -14.93 6.68
N PRO A 43 -17.27 -15.66 6.93
CA PRO A 43 -17.78 -15.91 8.27
C PRO A 43 -16.75 -16.51 9.24
N MET A 44 -15.69 -17.15 8.75
CA MET A 44 -14.63 -17.69 9.60
C MET A 44 -13.67 -16.62 10.16
N VAL A 45 -13.48 -15.50 9.45
CA VAL A 45 -12.67 -14.37 9.91
C VAL A 45 -13.44 -13.51 10.91
N GLU A 46 -14.76 -13.39 10.73
CA GLU A 46 -15.67 -12.73 11.68
C GLU A 46 -15.59 -13.37 13.08
N ALA A 47 -15.65 -14.70 13.16
CA ALA A 47 -15.70 -15.40 14.45
C ALA A 47 -14.43 -15.21 15.30
N LEU A 48 -13.26 -15.08 14.67
CA LEU A 48 -12.00 -14.81 15.37
C LEU A 48 -11.88 -13.34 15.82
N TRP A 49 -12.56 -12.41 15.15
CA TRP A 49 -12.49 -10.98 15.45
C TRP A 49 -13.46 -10.54 16.54
N THR A 50 -14.68 -11.08 16.60
CA THR A 50 -15.71 -10.71 17.61
C THR A 50 -15.22 -10.87 19.05
N LEU A 51 -14.25 -11.75 19.29
CA LEU A 51 -13.60 -11.96 20.59
C LEU A 51 -12.49 -10.94 20.90
N ALA A 52 -11.86 -10.34 19.88
CA ALA A 52 -10.79 -9.34 20.01
C ALA A 52 -11.32 -7.88 20.01
N ASP A 53 -12.55 -7.66 19.57
CA ASP A 53 -13.14 -6.35 19.25
C ASP A 53 -13.30 -5.39 20.44
N ARG A 54 -13.33 -5.90 21.68
CA ARG A 54 -13.47 -5.04 22.88
C ARG A 54 -12.18 -4.40 23.40
N LEU A 55 -11.01 -4.83 22.92
CA LEU A 55 -9.71 -4.38 23.44
C LEU A 55 -8.82 -3.71 22.38
N PHE A 56 -9.05 -3.94 21.09
CA PHE A 56 -8.10 -3.53 20.04
C PHE A 56 -8.37 -2.14 19.41
N VAL A 57 -9.63 -1.67 19.41
CA VAL A 57 -10.07 -0.38 18.81
C VAL A 57 -9.36 0.85 19.38
N ALA A 58 -8.85 0.78 20.63
CA ALA A 58 -8.14 1.90 21.25
C ALA A 58 -6.69 2.09 20.76
N SER A 59 -6.08 1.07 20.14
CA SER A 59 -4.63 1.08 19.80
C SER A 59 -4.33 1.27 18.31
N ASP A 60 -5.35 1.13 17.44
CA ASP A 60 -5.15 1.01 15.99
C ASP A 60 -5.43 2.32 15.23
N THR A 61 -5.27 3.46 15.93
CA THR A 61 -5.54 4.79 15.38
C THR A 61 -4.46 5.28 14.42
N GLU A 62 -3.28 4.65 14.40
CA GLU A 62 -2.09 5.13 13.68
C GLU A 62 -1.94 4.57 12.25
N TRP A 63 -2.62 3.47 11.94
CA TRP A 63 -2.43 2.72 10.70
C TRP A 63 -3.67 2.75 9.79
N GLU A 64 -3.43 2.79 8.48
CA GLU A 64 -4.39 2.46 7.43
C GLU A 64 -4.09 1.03 6.95
N TYR A 65 -5.14 0.27 6.67
CA TYR A 65 -5.06 -1.11 6.24
C TYR A 65 -5.73 -1.32 4.88
N ARG A 66 -5.26 -2.34 4.17
CA ARG A 66 -5.84 -2.82 2.91
C ARG A 66 -5.39 -4.27 2.70
N HIS A 67 -6.21 -5.05 2.03
CA HIS A 67 -5.79 -6.34 1.49
C HIS A 67 -5.73 -6.32 -0.04
N VAL A 68 -4.79 -7.09 -0.59
CA VAL A 68 -4.65 -7.30 -2.03
C VAL A 68 -4.82 -8.79 -2.31
N ILE A 69 -5.75 -9.10 -3.21
CA ILE A 69 -5.99 -10.47 -3.65
C ILE A 69 -5.26 -10.68 -4.96
N VAL A 70 -4.28 -11.58 -4.93
CA VAL A 70 -3.38 -11.88 -6.04
C VAL A 70 -3.89 -13.11 -6.80
N PRO A 71 -3.99 -13.07 -8.13
CA PRO A 71 -4.31 -14.24 -8.93
C PRO A 71 -3.39 -15.43 -8.63
N LYS A 72 -3.96 -16.65 -8.50
CA LYS A 72 -3.22 -17.89 -8.20
C LYS A 72 -1.96 -18.10 -9.06
N PRO A 73 -1.93 -17.77 -10.37
CA PRO A 73 -0.72 -17.90 -11.18
C PRO A 73 0.44 -17.00 -10.72
N LEU A 74 0.15 -15.83 -10.14
CA LEU A 74 1.16 -14.88 -9.67
C LEU A 74 1.70 -15.21 -8.28
N VAL A 75 0.92 -15.89 -7.44
CA VAL A 75 1.29 -16.28 -6.08
C VAL A 75 2.60 -17.08 -6.01
N ARG A 76 2.88 -17.89 -7.04
CA ARG A 76 4.11 -18.69 -7.11
C ARG A 76 5.40 -17.86 -7.10
N PHE A 77 5.32 -16.59 -7.53
CA PHE A 77 6.46 -15.67 -7.58
C PHE A 77 6.71 -14.94 -6.26
N ILE A 78 5.84 -15.11 -5.27
CA ILE A 78 5.95 -14.45 -3.97
C ILE A 78 6.65 -15.41 -3.00
N PRO A 79 7.76 -15.03 -2.36
CA PRO A 79 8.42 -15.89 -1.36
C PRO A 79 7.46 -16.19 -0.21
N PRO A 80 7.63 -17.29 0.55
CA PRO A 80 6.80 -17.55 1.72
C PRO A 80 6.98 -16.46 2.79
N GLY A 81 5.90 -16.11 3.50
CA GLY A 81 5.94 -15.11 4.57
C GLY A 81 5.75 -13.65 4.11
N VAL A 82 6.30 -12.72 4.88
CA VAL A 82 6.31 -11.28 4.57
C VAL A 82 7.43 -10.97 3.58
N CYS A 83 7.20 -10.04 2.65
CA CYS A 83 8.19 -9.64 1.66
C CYS A 83 8.29 -8.12 1.51
N ALA A 84 9.46 -7.67 1.06
CA ALA A 84 9.80 -6.26 0.90
C ALA A 84 9.09 -5.60 -0.30
N GLU A 85 9.12 -4.27 -0.34
CA GLU A 85 8.48 -3.44 -1.36
C GLU A 85 8.83 -3.82 -2.80
N GLU A 86 10.11 -4.07 -3.04
CA GLU A 86 10.66 -4.42 -4.34
C GLU A 86 10.09 -5.76 -4.84
N VAL A 87 9.81 -6.68 -3.91
CA VAL A 87 9.31 -8.03 -4.24
C VAL A 87 7.86 -7.96 -4.70
N TRP A 88 6.99 -7.30 -3.91
CA TRP A 88 5.57 -7.22 -4.25
C TRP A 88 5.31 -6.24 -5.40
N ARG A 89 6.09 -5.15 -5.55
CA ARG A 89 6.03 -4.31 -6.76
C ARG A 89 6.48 -5.09 -8.00
N GLY A 90 7.49 -5.93 -7.84
CA GLY A 90 8.04 -6.78 -8.90
C GLY A 90 7.08 -7.85 -9.42
N ILE A 91 5.92 -8.09 -8.79
CA ILE A 91 4.85 -8.97 -9.31
C ILE A 91 3.68 -8.21 -9.92
N GLY A 92 3.76 -6.88 -10.01
CA GLY A 92 2.73 -6.03 -10.62
C GLY A 92 1.74 -5.41 -9.63
N ILE A 93 1.95 -5.53 -8.31
CA ILE A 93 1.14 -4.80 -7.33
C ILE A 93 1.53 -3.32 -7.37
N LYS A 94 0.56 -2.46 -7.72
CA LYS A 94 0.74 -1.01 -7.87
C LYS A 94 -0.13 -0.29 -6.85
N GLN A 95 0.51 0.22 -5.80
CA GLN A 95 -0.13 1.05 -4.77
C GLN A 95 0.74 2.28 -4.47
N SER A 96 0.16 3.25 -3.74
CA SER A 96 0.86 4.45 -3.28
C SER A 96 2.12 4.10 -2.47
N PRO A 97 3.05 5.04 -2.25
CA PRO A 97 4.18 4.80 -1.36
C PRO A 97 3.73 4.61 0.10
N GLY A 98 4.57 3.98 0.92
CA GLY A 98 4.36 3.81 2.37
C GLY A 98 3.53 2.61 2.79
N TRP A 99 3.13 1.75 1.85
CA TRP A 99 2.46 0.49 2.18
C TRP A 99 3.48 -0.61 2.49
N GLU A 100 3.32 -1.22 3.65
CA GLU A 100 4.13 -2.33 4.12
C GLU A 100 3.29 -3.59 4.22
N MET A 101 3.80 -4.70 3.68
CA MET A 101 3.18 -6.00 3.89
C MET A 101 3.50 -6.44 5.33
N TYR A 102 2.49 -6.68 6.15
CA TYR A 102 2.71 -7.13 7.54
C TYR A 102 2.32 -8.59 7.77
N MET A 103 1.42 -9.12 6.94
CA MET A 103 0.93 -10.48 7.09
C MET A 103 0.48 -11.05 5.74
N ARG A 104 0.51 -12.39 5.63
CA ARG A 104 -0.12 -13.14 4.54
C ARG A 104 -1.22 -14.00 5.12
N HIS A 105 -2.42 -13.92 4.53
CA HIS A 105 -3.54 -14.77 4.86
C HIS A 105 -3.97 -15.56 3.63
N GLU A 106 -4.04 -16.89 3.71
CA GLU A 106 -4.14 -17.76 2.52
C GLU A 106 -3.00 -17.48 1.50
N PRO A 107 -2.69 -18.34 0.52
CA PRO A 107 -1.54 -18.08 -0.36
C PRO A 107 -1.74 -16.84 -1.26
N HIS A 108 -2.97 -16.33 -1.37
CA HIS A 108 -3.37 -15.32 -2.35
C HIS A 108 -3.89 -14.01 -1.75
N VAL A 109 -4.02 -13.87 -0.42
CA VAL A 109 -4.39 -12.59 0.21
C VAL A 109 -3.19 -12.01 0.95
N LEU A 110 -2.75 -10.85 0.48
CA LEU A 110 -1.65 -10.10 1.08
C LEU A 110 -2.23 -8.95 1.90
N LEU A 111 -1.84 -8.85 3.17
CA LEU A 111 -2.30 -7.81 4.08
C LEU A 111 -1.25 -6.72 4.18
N PHE A 112 -1.68 -5.49 3.90
CA PHE A 112 -0.84 -4.30 3.91
C PHE A 112 -1.33 -3.33 4.98
N ARG A 113 -0.37 -2.60 5.56
CA ARG A 113 -0.59 -1.48 6.46
C ARG A 113 0.25 -0.27 6.03
N ARG A 114 -0.19 0.94 6.33
CA ARG A 114 0.50 2.19 6.03
C ARG A 114 0.27 3.19 7.16
N PRO A 115 1.27 3.95 7.64
CA PRO A 115 1.05 5.00 8.62
C PRO A 115 0.13 6.10 8.06
N LYS A 116 -0.84 6.57 8.85
CA LYS A 116 -1.75 7.67 8.44
C LYS A 116 -1.00 8.98 8.20
N ASN A 117 0.03 9.24 8.98
CA ASN A 117 0.89 10.42 8.88
C ASN A 117 1.95 10.31 7.76
N TYR A 118 1.95 9.24 6.95
CA TYR A 118 2.98 9.01 5.93
C TYR A 118 3.11 10.18 4.95
N ASP A 119 2.00 10.74 4.45
CA ASP A 119 2.06 11.86 3.50
C ASP A 119 2.56 13.16 4.15
N GLN A 120 2.41 13.30 5.47
CA GLN A 120 2.90 14.46 6.21
C GLN A 120 4.40 14.37 6.45
N LEU A 121 4.90 13.18 6.82
CA LEU A 121 6.32 12.91 7.03
C LEU A 121 7.10 12.88 5.71
N HIS A 122 6.52 12.27 4.68
CA HIS A 122 7.10 12.13 3.36
C HIS A 122 6.34 13.00 2.37
N ARG A 123 6.47 14.32 2.55
CA ARG A 123 5.81 15.29 1.68
C ARG A 123 6.13 14.97 0.22
N PRO A 124 5.12 14.72 -0.62
CA PRO A 124 5.37 14.37 -2.01
C PRO A 124 6.09 15.54 -2.68
N PHE A 125 7.11 15.22 -3.47
CA PHE A 125 7.95 16.20 -4.17
C PHE A 125 7.11 17.22 -4.98
N SER A 126 5.94 16.80 -5.47
CA SER A 126 4.97 17.65 -6.17
C SER A 126 4.49 18.85 -5.35
N GLN A 127 4.29 18.71 -4.03
CA GLN A 127 3.87 19.82 -3.17
C GLN A 127 5.01 20.78 -2.85
N THR A 128 6.26 20.30 -2.86
CA THR A 128 7.44 21.11 -2.57
C THR A 128 7.73 22.09 -3.71
N LEU A 129 7.48 21.70 -4.96
CA LEU A 129 7.62 22.59 -6.12
C LEU A 129 6.51 23.65 -6.19
N ALA A 130 5.25 23.29 -5.91
CA ALA A 130 4.14 24.23 -5.87
C ALA A 130 4.32 25.31 -4.77
N ALA A 131 4.79 24.91 -3.59
CA ALA A 131 5.14 25.85 -2.53
C ALA A 131 6.31 26.78 -2.90
N ARG A 132 7.30 26.29 -3.66
CA ARG A 132 8.40 27.11 -4.19
C ARG A 132 7.91 28.14 -5.22
N GLN A 133 6.98 27.77 -6.10
CA GLN A 133 6.43 28.67 -7.12
C GLN A 133 5.60 29.81 -6.51
N LEU A 134 4.82 29.53 -5.47
CA LEU A 134 4.03 30.55 -4.76
C LEU A 134 4.90 31.58 -4.00
N ASN A 135 6.04 31.14 -3.46
CA ASN A 135 6.98 32.05 -2.78
C ASN A 135 7.77 32.94 -3.76
N ILE A 136 7.95 32.52 -5.02
CA ILE A 136 8.58 33.34 -6.07
C ILE A 136 7.58 34.38 -6.63
N ALA A 137 6.30 34.02 -6.72
CA ALA A 137 5.26 34.93 -7.22
C ALA A 137 4.89 36.07 -6.23
N THR A 138 5.24 35.94 -4.95
CA THR A 138 4.92 36.92 -3.90
C THR A 138 6.04 37.92 -3.59
N THR A 139 7.26 37.69 -4.07
CA THR A 139 8.34 38.69 -3.99
C THR A 139 8.23 39.70 -5.12
N LYS A 140 7.32 40.67 -4.97
CA LYS A 140 7.32 41.89 -5.78
C LYS A 140 8.61 42.67 -5.45
N PRO A 141 9.49 42.99 -6.41
CA PRO A 141 10.63 43.85 -6.12
C PRO A 141 10.08 45.24 -5.71
N ARG A 142 10.42 45.67 -4.49
CA ARG A 142 10.16 47.03 -4.00
C ARG A 142 10.93 47.99 -4.92
N ALA A 143 10.23 48.60 -5.87
CA ALA A 143 10.80 49.58 -6.78
C ALA A 143 11.39 50.75 -5.96
N LEU A 144 12.61 51.13 -6.33
CA LEU A 144 13.40 52.20 -5.73
C LEU A 144 12.62 53.52 -5.78
N ALA A 145 12.65 54.24 -4.65
CA ALA A 145 12.09 55.59 -4.54
C ALA A 145 12.82 56.54 -5.48
N GLU A 146 12.07 57.27 -6.32
CA GLU A 146 12.61 58.38 -7.10
C GLU A 146 12.73 59.64 -6.23
N PRO A 147 13.81 60.43 -6.38
CA PRO A 147 14.01 61.65 -5.60
C PRO A 147 13.14 62.79 -6.14
N THR A 148 12.50 63.48 -5.21
CA THR A 148 11.75 64.72 -5.34
C THR A 148 12.51 65.80 -6.14
N LYS A 149 11.79 66.49 -7.02
CA LYS A 149 12.08 67.88 -7.42
C LYS A 149 10.90 68.76 -7.08
#